data_AF-A0A817LKV9-F1
#
_entry.id   AF-A0A817LKV9-F1
#
_cell.length_a   1.000
_cell.length_b   1.000
_cell.length_c   1.000
_cell.angle_alpha   90.00
_cell.angle_beta   90.00
_cell.angle_gamma   90.00
#
_symmetry.space_group_name_H-M   'P 1'
#
loop_
_entity.id
_entity.type
_entity.pdbx_description
1 polymer ?
#
loop_
_entity_poly.entity_id
_entity_poly.type
_entity_poly.pdbx_seq_one_letter_code
_entity_poly.pdbx_strand_id
1 'polypeptide(L)'
;MGSKSKAKPRPRSRKRLVTNFRKTITLPPTTLNNTEPNDNNSGKNDDYINTNSIVDKASLISLMKNTICVNCHKQWLGDIQCRKREGLYESLEFICSYCKHAVKLPTSKQQTMTQRREINIRAQLGAHLTGIGRSGLEKLCIALNIPPPIDEDHYTATDVYLLDIIQVHQQNSMHLAVKEAVQEASSINLTVSGDGSWITRGHSSAHGIADICSTTKEPKVIDVERSSKVCSQCIGAQSIRKSNPEKYEIFMRSHQCEVNYAGSSGSMERTLIKDMFKRSISKYNVQYHYYIGDGDAKVHKALLDDPPYENVEVEKIEDVNHYSKRLYNRIKKIKTKNKNKILQDGFKIGGTGRLTDQHILKFKMYLGKAIRENLGNLTNMYHSAQAIFYHYYSTDQDPQHQFCDPKWCKYLQDSDTYDHDQHSIPRACMDIIKPAFDELCSKEALKKVVRGGSQNPNETFHGIVWRLVPKHRYASGLMIDIDVGLAVILYNDGYKKLRDLFQQLFNSCGYYTYHGIIALDTSREGDRQKVFGRKRTRKINEQQTHKIFLDNDDNSSNGEDDESDGYLYSIMSSDEDAYEPGGDDLD
;
A
#
# COMPACT_ATOMS: atom_id res chain seq x y z
N MET A 1 62.77 -32.48 0.44
CA MET A 1 62.02 -33.65 -0.04
C MET A 1 60.65 -33.57 0.61
N GLY A 2 59.50 -33.37 -0.02
CA GLY A 2 59.03 -33.79 -1.32
C GLY A 2 57.56 -34.21 -1.12
N SER A 3 56.63 -33.33 -1.48
CA SER A 3 55.26 -33.58 -1.98
C SER A 3 54.40 -34.72 -1.39
N LYS A 4 53.17 -34.39 -0.96
CA LYS A 4 51.93 -34.76 -1.69
C LYS A 4 50.68 -34.14 -1.04
N SER A 5 50.07 -33.21 -1.78
CA SER A 5 48.72 -32.70 -1.58
C SER A 5 47.69 -33.75 -2.04
N LYS A 6 46.61 -33.92 -1.26
CA LYS A 6 45.38 -34.58 -1.72
C LYS A 6 44.25 -33.57 -1.70
N ALA A 7 43.81 -33.20 -2.90
CA ALA A 7 42.61 -32.41 -3.15
C ALA A 7 41.41 -33.33 -3.44
N LYS A 8 40.22 -32.89 -3.00
CA LYS A 8 38.88 -32.95 -3.65
C LYS A 8 37.75 -32.98 -2.59
N PRO A 9 36.49 -32.62 -2.92
CA PRO A 9 35.95 -32.15 -4.19
C PRO A 9 35.13 -30.83 -4.10
N ARG A 10 35.06 -30.12 -5.23
CA ARG A 10 34.12 -29.01 -5.48
C ARG A 10 32.67 -29.55 -5.61
N PRO A 11 31.66 -28.87 -5.05
CA PRO A 11 30.27 -29.21 -5.32
C PRO A 11 29.88 -28.80 -6.74
N ARG A 12 29.23 -29.72 -7.44
CA ARG A 12 28.75 -29.61 -8.82
C ARG A 12 27.69 -28.50 -8.95
N SER A 13 27.85 -27.67 -9.96
CA SER A 13 26.84 -26.73 -10.45
C SER A 13 25.55 -27.46 -10.85
N ARG A 14 24.47 -27.27 -10.10
CA ARG A 14 23.12 -27.59 -10.60
C ARG A 14 22.65 -26.43 -11.49
N LYS A 15 22.75 -26.63 -12.80
CA LYS A 15 22.03 -25.83 -13.80
C LYS A 15 20.53 -25.91 -13.48
N ARG A 16 19.92 -24.81 -13.05
CA ARG A 16 18.45 -24.66 -13.06
C ARG A 16 18.04 -24.29 -14.49
N LEU A 17 17.31 -25.19 -15.12
CA LEU A 17 16.55 -24.94 -16.34
C LEU A 17 15.56 -23.80 -16.07
N VAL A 18 15.78 -22.66 -16.72
CA VAL A 18 14.79 -21.60 -16.86
C VAL A 18 13.90 -22.01 -18.03
N THR A 19 12.72 -22.53 -17.73
CA THR A 19 11.69 -22.79 -18.74
C THR A 19 11.10 -21.46 -19.20
N ASN A 20 11.37 -21.14 -20.48
CA ASN A 20 10.81 -20.02 -21.21
C ASN A 20 9.29 -20.15 -21.33
N PHE A 21 8.51 -19.33 -20.63
CA PHE A 21 7.14 -18.99 -21.06
C PHE A 21 7.18 -17.77 -21.98
N ARG A 22 7.56 -17.98 -23.24
CA ARG A 22 7.18 -17.09 -24.35
C ARG A 22 5.80 -17.52 -24.83
N LYS A 23 4.74 -16.83 -24.41
CA LYS A 23 3.50 -16.78 -25.20
C LYS A 23 3.56 -15.52 -26.06
N THR A 24 4.02 -15.71 -27.28
CA THR A 24 3.88 -14.77 -28.39
C THR A 24 2.39 -14.64 -28.68
N ILE A 25 1.79 -13.48 -28.41
CA ILE A 25 0.48 -13.13 -28.94
C ILE A 25 0.72 -12.67 -30.38
N THR A 26 0.39 -13.54 -31.33
CA THR A 26 0.35 -13.24 -32.76
C THR A 26 -0.93 -12.47 -33.06
N LEU A 27 -0.83 -11.21 -33.46
CA LEU A 27 -1.95 -10.43 -34.01
C LEU A 27 -2.12 -10.76 -35.51
N PRO A 28 -3.36 -10.80 -36.03
CA PRO A 28 -3.61 -11.12 -37.44
C PRO A 28 -3.22 -9.96 -38.37
N PRO A 29 -2.92 -10.23 -39.65
CA PRO A 29 -2.53 -9.20 -40.61
C PRO A 29 -3.76 -8.44 -41.10
N THR A 30 -3.84 -7.15 -40.80
CA THR A 30 -4.88 -6.28 -41.38
C THR A 30 -4.44 -5.77 -42.75
N THR A 31 -5.14 -6.22 -43.77
CA THR A 31 -5.13 -5.73 -45.13
C THR A 31 -5.47 -4.25 -45.20
N LEU A 32 -4.63 -3.47 -45.88
CA LEU A 32 -4.92 -2.10 -46.31
C LEU A 32 -5.99 -2.16 -47.41
N ASN A 33 -7.19 -1.66 -47.11
CA ASN A 33 -8.14 -1.25 -48.13
C ASN A 33 -8.35 0.25 -48.04
N ASN A 34 -8.06 0.91 -49.16
CA ASN A 34 -8.35 2.32 -49.43
C ASN A 34 -9.85 2.55 -49.44
N THR A 35 -10.33 3.42 -48.56
CA THR A 35 -11.53 4.24 -48.79
C THR A 35 -11.34 5.54 -48.02
N GLU A 36 -11.23 6.64 -48.76
CA GLU A 36 -11.35 7.99 -48.22
C GLU A 36 -12.71 8.17 -47.53
N PRO A 37 -12.76 9.02 -46.49
CA PRO A 37 -13.91 9.89 -46.33
C PRO A 37 -13.46 11.35 -46.30
N ASN A 38 -13.95 12.11 -47.27
CA ASN A 38 -14.28 13.51 -47.09
C ASN A 38 -15.19 13.64 -45.87
N ASP A 39 -14.77 14.38 -44.84
CA ASP A 39 -15.71 15.28 -44.18
C ASP A 39 -14.99 16.40 -43.45
N ASN A 40 -15.42 17.60 -43.78
CA ASN A 40 -15.07 18.86 -43.16
C ASN A 40 -15.51 18.84 -41.69
N ASN A 41 -14.56 18.78 -40.77
CA ASN A 41 -14.75 19.39 -39.46
C ASN A 41 -13.42 19.97 -38.96
N SER A 42 -13.26 21.26 -39.26
CA SER A 42 -12.23 22.16 -38.74
C SER A 42 -12.26 22.19 -37.21
N GLY A 43 -11.11 21.95 -36.59
CA GLY A 43 -10.85 22.29 -35.19
C GLY A 43 -10.53 21.11 -34.25
N LYS A 44 -9.63 20.19 -34.63
CA LYS A 44 -8.91 19.39 -33.63
C LYS A 44 -7.63 20.13 -33.25
N ASN A 45 -7.66 20.76 -32.09
CA ASN A 45 -6.53 21.52 -31.52
C ASN A 45 -5.21 20.74 -31.56
N ASP A 46 -4.16 21.43 -32.03
CA ASP A 46 -2.77 20.99 -32.08
C ASP A 46 -2.10 20.91 -30.69
N ASP A 47 -2.67 20.13 -29.76
CA ASP A 47 -2.14 20.00 -28.39
C ASP A 47 -0.86 19.13 -28.30
N TYR A 48 -0.44 18.51 -29.42
CA TYR A 48 0.85 17.82 -29.53
C TYR A 48 2.06 18.75 -29.40
N ILE A 49 1.88 20.06 -29.61
CA ILE A 49 2.94 21.08 -29.56
C ILE A 49 3.64 21.11 -28.19
N ASN A 50 3.00 20.61 -27.13
CA ASN A 50 3.55 20.62 -25.78
C ASN A 50 4.02 19.23 -25.30
N THR A 51 4.77 18.52 -26.15
CA THR A 51 5.36 17.20 -25.82
C THR A 51 6.88 17.24 -25.92
N ASN A 52 7.57 16.51 -25.03
CA ASN A 52 9.02 16.31 -25.10
C ASN A 52 9.28 14.93 -25.72
N SER A 53 10.12 14.87 -26.74
CA SER A 53 10.53 13.61 -27.39
C SER A 53 12.03 13.40 -27.23
N ILE A 54 12.43 12.16 -26.93
CA ILE A 54 13.83 11.73 -27.02
C ILE A 54 14.10 11.38 -28.48
N VAL A 55 14.91 12.17 -29.16
CA VAL A 55 15.12 12.07 -30.61
C VAL A 55 16.49 11.46 -30.92
N ASP A 56 16.51 10.46 -31.80
CA ASP A 56 17.74 9.94 -32.38
C ASP A 56 18.39 11.00 -33.30
N LYS A 57 19.64 11.36 -32.99
CA LYS A 57 20.35 12.44 -33.70
C LYS A 57 20.60 12.10 -35.17
N ALA A 58 20.85 10.83 -35.50
CA ALA A 58 21.07 10.42 -36.89
C ALA A 58 19.80 10.59 -37.72
N SER A 59 18.64 10.26 -37.16
CA SER A 59 17.33 10.49 -37.74
C SER A 59 17.05 11.99 -37.94
N LEU A 60 17.42 12.82 -36.96
CA LEU A 60 17.28 14.27 -37.05
C LEU A 60 18.18 14.87 -38.13
N ILE A 61 19.44 14.41 -38.25
CA ILE A 61 20.33 14.80 -39.36
C ILE A 61 19.74 14.38 -40.70
N SER A 62 19.19 13.15 -40.79
CA SER A 62 18.54 12.65 -42.00
C SER A 62 17.37 13.53 -42.42
N LEU A 63 16.51 13.92 -41.46
CA LEU A 63 15.42 14.87 -41.69
C LEU A 63 15.95 16.21 -42.20
N MET A 64 16.96 16.77 -41.52
CA MET A 64 17.53 18.09 -41.85
C MET A 64 18.12 18.13 -43.27
N LYS A 65 18.67 17.03 -43.79
CA LYS A 65 19.17 16.95 -45.18
C LYS A 65 18.10 17.22 -46.24
N ASN A 66 16.81 17.14 -45.89
CA ASN A 66 15.69 17.45 -46.77
C ASN A 66 15.22 18.92 -46.67
N THR A 67 15.94 19.75 -45.91
CA THR A 67 15.61 21.17 -45.69
C THR A 67 16.63 22.09 -46.37
N ILE A 68 16.35 23.39 -46.44
CA ILE A 68 17.29 24.41 -46.90
C ILE A 68 17.83 25.21 -45.72
N CYS A 69 19.10 25.61 -45.78
CA CYS A 69 19.68 26.51 -44.80
C CYS A 69 19.03 27.90 -44.92
N VAL A 70 18.48 28.42 -43.82
CA VAL A 70 17.80 29.72 -43.77
C VAL A 70 18.68 30.91 -44.17
N ASN A 71 20.01 30.78 -44.05
CA ASN A 71 20.96 31.86 -44.32
C ASN A 71 21.56 31.82 -45.73
N CYS A 72 22.00 30.65 -46.22
CA CYS A 72 22.62 30.54 -47.55
C CYS A 72 21.71 29.94 -48.62
N HIS A 73 20.49 29.54 -48.26
CA HIS A 73 19.47 28.97 -49.14
C HIS A 73 19.87 27.69 -49.90
N LYS A 74 21.04 27.11 -49.59
CA LYS A 74 21.46 25.80 -50.11
C LYS A 74 20.77 24.68 -49.34
N GLN A 75 20.63 23.51 -49.96
CA GLN A 75 20.22 22.29 -49.28
C GLN A 75 21.09 22.09 -48.03
N TRP A 76 20.46 21.85 -46.89
CA TRP A 76 21.15 21.77 -45.63
C TRP A 76 22.05 20.54 -45.63
N LEU A 77 23.34 20.79 -45.47
CA LEU A 77 24.35 19.81 -45.14
C LEU A 77 25.11 20.38 -43.96
N GLY A 78 25.24 19.61 -42.90
CA GLY A 78 25.73 20.14 -41.63
C GLY A 78 25.90 19.06 -40.58
N ASP A 79 26.24 19.51 -39.39
CA ASP A 79 26.39 18.68 -38.20
C ASP A 79 25.53 19.23 -37.06
N ILE A 80 25.17 18.37 -36.11
CA ILE A 80 24.44 18.73 -34.90
C ILE A 80 25.39 18.60 -33.71
N GLN A 81 25.73 19.73 -33.11
CA GLN A 81 26.59 19.76 -31.92
C GLN A 81 25.74 19.94 -30.66
N CYS A 82 26.10 19.23 -29.59
CA CYS A 82 25.56 19.50 -28.26
C CYS A 82 26.42 20.58 -27.60
N ARG A 83 25.89 21.79 -27.46
CA ARG A 83 26.60 22.93 -26.85
C ARG A 83 26.59 22.90 -25.33
N LYS A 84 25.51 22.39 -24.76
CA LYS A 84 25.32 22.29 -23.31
C LYS A 84 24.46 21.07 -23.01
N ARG A 85 24.80 20.35 -21.95
CA ARG A 85 24.01 19.23 -21.41
C ARG A 85 23.79 19.43 -19.92
N GLU A 86 22.57 19.19 -19.46
CA GLU A 86 22.19 19.15 -18.04
C GLU A 86 21.24 17.97 -17.84
N GLY A 87 21.77 16.82 -17.41
CA GLY A 87 20.98 15.58 -17.34
C GLY A 87 20.41 15.19 -18.70
N LEU A 88 19.08 15.07 -18.78
CA LEU A 88 18.35 14.73 -20.01
C LEU A 88 18.14 15.92 -20.95
N TYR A 89 18.43 17.15 -20.50
CA TYR A 89 18.38 18.32 -21.35
C TYR A 89 19.65 18.48 -22.18
N GLU A 90 19.48 18.75 -23.47
CA GLU A 90 20.51 19.18 -24.39
C GLU A 90 20.14 20.51 -25.08
N SER A 91 21.15 21.37 -25.25
CA SER A 91 21.11 22.50 -26.16
C SER A 91 21.81 22.10 -27.46
N LEU A 92 21.02 21.77 -28.47
CA LEU A 92 21.52 21.37 -29.78
C LEU A 92 21.82 22.61 -30.63
N GLU A 93 22.83 22.52 -31.48
CA GLU A 93 23.16 23.53 -32.47
C GLU A 93 23.38 22.89 -33.83
N PHE A 94 22.56 23.30 -34.80
CA PHE A 94 22.58 22.83 -36.17
C PHE A 94 23.47 23.77 -36.99
N ILE A 95 24.62 23.28 -37.44
CA ILE A 95 25.64 24.10 -38.08
C ILE A 95 25.71 23.76 -39.57
N CYS A 96 25.41 24.74 -40.42
CA CYS A 96 25.51 24.58 -41.86
C CYS A 96 26.98 24.47 -42.31
N SER A 97 27.34 23.43 -43.05
CA SER A 97 28.70 23.21 -43.54
C SER A 97 29.16 24.29 -44.52
N TYR A 98 28.24 24.89 -45.28
CA TYR A 98 28.55 25.89 -46.31
C TYR A 98 28.80 27.30 -45.75
N CYS A 99 27.90 27.83 -44.93
CA CYS A 99 27.96 29.22 -44.46
C CYS A 99 28.24 29.35 -42.96
N LYS A 100 28.38 28.23 -42.25
CA LYS A 100 28.60 28.17 -40.79
C LYS A 100 27.50 28.80 -39.94
N HIS A 101 26.37 29.17 -40.54
CA HIS A 101 25.20 29.61 -39.80
C HIS A 101 24.72 28.50 -38.86
N ALA A 102 24.42 28.89 -37.63
CA ALA A 102 24.11 27.99 -36.52
C ALA A 102 22.72 28.28 -35.97
N VAL A 103 21.85 27.27 -35.94
CA VAL A 103 20.51 27.37 -35.33
C VAL A 103 20.52 26.59 -34.02
N LYS A 104 20.14 27.25 -32.92
CA LYS A 104 20.08 26.64 -31.58
C LYS A 104 18.68 26.09 -31.32
N LEU A 105 18.62 24.86 -30.80
CA LEU A 105 17.40 24.19 -30.39
C LEU A 105 17.54 23.65 -28.96
N PRO A 106 16.85 24.24 -27.98
CA PRO A 106 16.71 23.63 -26.67
C PRO A 106 15.76 22.44 -26.75
N THR A 107 16.17 21.28 -26.25
CA THR A 107 15.35 20.04 -26.26
C THR A 107 14.25 20.02 -25.20
N SER A 108 14.29 20.95 -24.23
CA SER A 108 13.28 21.10 -23.18
C SER A 108 13.21 22.56 -22.75
N LYS A 109 12.00 22.99 -22.38
CA LYS A 109 11.74 24.30 -21.81
C LYS A 109 12.47 24.46 -20.47
N GLN A 110 12.87 25.70 -20.19
CA GLN A 110 13.32 26.11 -18.87
C GLN A 110 12.09 26.45 -18.03
N GLN A 111 12.08 25.99 -16.79
CA GLN A 111 10.99 26.24 -15.88
C GLN A 111 11.01 27.70 -15.41
N THR A 112 9.83 28.34 -15.44
CA THR A 112 9.67 29.78 -15.15
C THR A 112 10.30 30.16 -13.80
N MET A 113 11.09 31.24 -13.80
CA MET A 113 11.82 31.74 -12.61
C MET A 113 12.84 30.76 -11.99
N THR A 114 13.22 29.69 -12.68
CA THR A 114 14.26 28.75 -12.20
C THR A 114 15.30 28.46 -13.28
N GLN A 115 16.41 27.82 -12.92
CA GLN A 115 17.38 27.27 -13.89
C GLN A 115 17.06 25.81 -14.29
N ARG A 116 15.98 25.23 -13.77
CA ARG A 116 15.64 23.82 -13.97
C ARG A 116 15.04 23.59 -15.36
N ARG A 117 15.32 22.42 -15.93
CA ARG A 117 14.79 21.99 -17.23
C ARG A 117 13.60 21.07 -17.00
N GLU A 118 12.50 21.34 -17.67
CA GLU A 118 11.23 20.62 -17.49
C GLU A 118 11.40 19.10 -17.62
N ILE A 119 12.16 18.62 -18.61
CA ILE A 119 12.41 17.19 -18.82
C ILE A 119 13.06 16.50 -17.60
N ASN A 120 13.95 17.20 -16.89
CA ASN A 120 14.62 16.66 -15.71
C ASN A 120 13.64 16.56 -14.54
N ILE A 121 12.81 17.60 -14.34
CA ILE A 121 11.75 17.59 -13.30
C ILE A 121 10.75 16.47 -13.58
N ARG A 122 10.30 16.32 -14.84
CA ARG A 122 9.38 15.24 -15.24
C ARG A 122 9.98 13.85 -15.00
N ALA A 123 11.23 13.64 -15.38
CA ALA A 123 11.92 12.36 -15.18
C ALA A 123 12.05 12.01 -13.69
N GLN A 124 12.37 13.01 -12.86
CA GLN A 124 12.50 12.86 -11.41
C GLN A 124 11.14 12.61 -10.73
N LEU A 125 10.09 13.34 -11.10
CA LEU A 125 8.73 13.06 -10.64
C LEU A 125 8.27 11.65 -11.07
N GLY A 126 8.62 11.22 -12.28
CA GLY A 126 8.40 9.85 -12.74
C GLY A 126 9.16 8.82 -11.91
N ALA A 127 10.38 9.14 -11.47
CA ALA A 127 11.17 8.26 -10.61
C ALA A 127 10.56 8.08 -9.21
N HIS A 128 9.97 9.14 -8.65
CA HIS A 128 9.17 9.09 -7.40
C HIS A 128 7.90 8.27 -7.58
N LEU A 129 7.09 8.57 -8.61
CA LEU A 129 5.84 7.84 -8.90
C LEU A 129 6.03 6.34 -9.16
N THR A 130 7.23 5.91 -9.54
CA THR A 130 7.59 4.51 -9.78
C THR A 130 8.44 3.88 -8.67
N GLY A 131 8.86 4.67 -7.69
CA GLY A 131 9.72 4.24 -6.59
C GLY A 131 11.10 3.73 -6.99
N ILE A 132 11.61 4.17 -8.15
CA ILE A 132 12.92 3.74 -8.65
C ILE A 132 14.07 4.61 -8.13
N GLY A 133 13.79 5.84 -7.71
CA GLY A 133 14.78 6.83 -7.27
C GLY A 133 15.82 7.19 -8.34
N ARG A 134 16.81 8.04 -7.99
CA ARG A 134 17.86 8.49 -8.93
C ARG A 134 18.65 7.35 -9.54
N SER A 135 19.08 6.38 -8.73
CA SER A 135 19.89 5.25 -9.20
C SER A 135 19.11 4.31 -10.13
N GLY A 136 17.80 4.17 -9.93
CA GLY A 136 16.93 3.45 -10.85
C GLY A 136 16.71 4.21 -12.15
N LEU A 137 16.54 5.53 -12.08
CA LEU A 137 16.45 6.40 -13.25
C LEU A 137 17.75 6.36 -14.08
N GLU A 138 18.92 6.35 -13.43
CA GLU A 138 20.21 6.19 -14.09
C GLU A 138 20.34 4.87 -14.83
N LYS A 139 19.93 3.75 -14.20
CA LYS A 139 19.88 2.44 -14.87
C LYS A 139 18.92 2.43 -16.06
N LEU A 140 17.78 3.11 -15.96
CA LEU A 140 16.85 3.27 -17.07
C LEU A 140 17.50 4.04 -18.23
N CYS A 141 18.20 5.15 -17.95
CA CYS A 141 18.94 5.89 -18.96
C CYS A 141 20.02 5.03 -19.65
N ILE A 142 20.78 4.25 -18.89
CA ILE A 142 21.79 3.32 -19.43
C ILE A 142 21.12 2.31 -20.38
N ALA A 143 20.00 1.71 -19.98
CA ALA A 143 19.29 0.72 -20.79
C ALA A 143 18.74 1.32 -22.10
N LEU A 144 18.33 2.59 -22.06
CA LEU A 144 17.86 3.33 -23.23
C LEU A 144 19.00 3.92 -24.08
N ASN A 145 20.27 3.78 -23.63
CA ASN A 145 21.44 4.40 -24.24
C ASN A 145 21.31 5.92 -24.39
N ILE A 146 20.82 6.60 -23.34
CA ILE A 146 20.68 8.06 -23.28
C ILE A 146 21.54 8.64 -22.13
N PRO A 147 21.79 9.95 -22.09
CA PRO A 147 22.55 10.57 -21.01
C PRO A 147 21.97 10.27 -19.61
N PRO A 148 22.81 10.24 -18.56
CA PRO A 148 22.34 10.03 -17.20
C PRO A 148 21.43 11.19 -16.74
N PRO A 149 20.64 10.98 -15.67
CA PRO A 149 19.94 12.08 -15.02
C PRO A 149 20.92 13.13 -14.48
N ILE A 150 20.39 14.27 -14.05
CA ILE A 150 21.19 15.32 -13.38
C ILE A 150 22.01 14.75 -12.21
N ASP A 151 23.12 15.40 -11.89
CA ASP A 151 23.96 15.04 -10.74
C ASP A 151 23.19 15.13 -9.42
N GLU A 152 23.76 14.56 -8.37
CA GLU A 152 23.08 14.34 -7.10
C GLU A 152 22.71 15.64 -6.38
N ASP A 153 23.54 16.70 -6.51
CA ASP A 153 23.26 18.01 -5.91
C ASP A 153 22.07 18.67 -6.62
N HIS A 154 22.06 18.69 -7.95
CA HIS A 154 20.94 19.24 -8.72
C HIS A 154 19.67 18.39 -8.58
N TYR A 155 19.80 17.07 -8.42
CA TYR A 155 18.69 16.17 -8.13
C TYR A 155 18.07 16.51 -6.78
N THR A 156 18.88 16.62 -5.73
CA THR A 156 18.43 17.00 -4.38
C THR A 156 17.80 18.39 -4.37
N ALA A 157 18.40 19.37 -5.06
CA ALA A 157 17.81 20.70 -5.19
C ALA A 157 16.47 20.67 -5.93
N THR A 158 16.27 19.73 -6.86
CA THR A 158 14.99 19.52 -7.55
C THR A 158 13.96 18.82 -6.65
N ASP A 159 14.40 17.93 -5.76
CA ASP A 159 13.55 17.32 -4.74
C ASP A 159 12.99 18.37 -3.77
N VAL A 160 13.83 19.29 -3.28
CA VAL A 160 13.36 20.40 -2.43
C VAL A 160 12.30 21.23 -3.16
N TYR A 161 12.52 21.54 -4.44
CA TYR A 161 11.55 22.26 -5.27
C TYR A 161 10.23 21.49 -5.46
N LEU A 162 10.30 20.17 -5.64
CA LEU A 162 9.11 19.32 -5.76
C LEU A 162 8.36 19.23 -4.44
N LEU A 163 9.07 19.09 -3.32
CA LEU A 163 8.48 18.96 -1.99
C LEU A 163 7.56 20.15 -1.66
N ASP A 164 8.04 21.38 -1.86
CA ASP A 164 7.27 22.60 -1.57
C ASP A 164 5.91 22.60 -2.28
N ILE A 165 5.91 22.15 -3.55
CA ILE A 165 4.70 22.13 -4.38
C ILE A 165 3.80 20.96 -3.98
N ILE A 166 4.36 19.77 -3.77
CA ILE A 166 3.62 18.56 -3.40
C ILE A 166 2.97 18.73 -2.02
N GLN A 167 3.65 19.35 -1.05
CA GLN A 167 3.09 19.61 0.28
C GLN A 167 1.86 20.51 0.24
N VAL A 168 1.81 21.50 -0.66
CA VAL A 168 0.61 22.34 -0.84
C VAL A 168 -0.56 21.49 -1.32
N HIS A 169 -0.36 20.60 -2.30
CA HIS A 169 -1.41 19.70 -2.78
C HIS A 169 -1.82 18.68 -1.72
N GLN A 170 -0.86 18.12 -0.98
CA GLN A 170 -1.10 17.22 0.14
C GLN A 170 -1.95 17.87 1.23
N GLN A 171 -1.59 19.09 1.67
CA GLN A 171 -2.33 19.83 2.69
C GLN A 171 -3.75 20.15 2.23
N ASN A 172 -3.93 20.58 0.98
CA ASN A 172 -5.25 20.84 0.42
C ASN A 172 -6.11 19.57 0.36
N SER A 173 -5.52 18.45 -0.05
CA SER A 173 -6.18 17.14 -0.07
C SER A 173 -6.70 16.74 1.33
N MET A 174 -5.84 16.86 2.35
CA MET A 174 -6.22 16.53 3.73
C MET A 174 -7.28 17.49 4.29
N HIS A 175 -7.20 18.80 4.01
CA HIS A 175 -8.24 19.76 4.42
C HIS A 175 -9.61 19.44 3.82
N LEU A 176 -9.66 19.05 2.54
CA LEU A 176 -10.91 18.64 1.89
C LEU A 176 -11.44 17.34 2.48
N ALA A 177 -10.55 16.38 2.76
CA ALA A 177 -10.92 15.13 3.42
C ALA A 177 -11.50 15.35 4.84
N VAL A 178 -10.97 16.29 5.62
CA VAL A 178 -11.56 16.67 6.90
C VAL A 178 -12.96 17.27 6.72
N LYS A 179 -13.14 18.19 5.77
CA LYS A 179 -14.46 18.79 5.49
C LYS A 179 -15.50 17.74 5.13
N GLU A 180 -15.13 16.77 4.31
CA GLU A 180 -15.97 15.62 3.96
C GLU A 180 -16.32 14.78 5.19
N ALA A 181 -15.34 14.50 6.06
CA ALA A 181 -15.57 13.76 7.29
C ALA A 181 -16.52 14.47 8.26
N VAL A 182 -16.37 15.80 8.42
CA VAL A 182 -17.27 16.63 9.24
C VAL A 182 -18.69 16.62 8.67
N GLN A 183 -18.82 16.71 7.35
CA GLN A 183 -20.12 16.69 6.68
C GLN A 183 -20.83 15.34 6.85
N GLU A 184 -20.12 14.22 6.64
CA GLU A 184 -20.69 12.89 6.78
C GLU A 184 -21.03 12.56 8.24
N ALA A 185 -20.19 12.98 9.19
CA ALA A 185 -20.44 12.81 10.62
C ALA A 185 -21.48 13.80 11.18
N SER A 186 -21.79 14.88 10.45
CA SER A 186 -22.57 16.02 10.94
C SER A 186 -22.06 16.55 12.29
N SER A 187 -20.74 16.54 12.49
CA SER A 187 -20.08 16.81 13.77
C SER A 187 -18.61 17.15 13.56
N ILE A 188 -18.06 18.02 14.41
CA ILE A 188 -16.61 18.27 14.50
C ILE A 188 -15.87 17.23 15.35
N ASN A 189 -16.62 16.40 16.09
CA ASN A 189 -16.10 15.29 16.87
C ASN A 189 -16.07 14.05 15.98
N LEU A 190 -14.88 13.76 15.45
CA LEU A 190 -14.68 12.71 14.45
C LEU A 190 -14.28 11.38 15.10
N THR A 191 -14.70 10.31 14.44
CA THR A 191 -14.09 8.98 14.61
C THR A 191 -12.96 8.86 13.60
N VAL A 192 -11.78 8.45 14.06
CA VAL A 192 -10.59 8.33 13.23
C VAL A 192 -9.87 7.01 13.47
N SER A 193 -9.19 6.50 12.46
CA SER A 193 -8.24 5.40 12.62
C SER A 193 -6.82 5.91 12.49
N GLY A 194 -5.93 5.50 13.40
CA GLY A 194 -4.51 5.86 13.31
C GLY A 194 -3.63 4.62 13.32
N ASP A 195 -2.53 4.69 12.60
CA ASP A 195 -1.55 3.61 12.52
C ASP A 195 -0.16 4.11 12.17
N GLY A 196 0.86 3.32 12.54
CA GLY A 196 2.27 3.61 12.30
C GLY A 196 2.89 2.64 11.29
N SER A 197 3.88 3.12 10.53
CA SER A 197 4.64 2.27 9.62
C SER A 197 6.10 2.69 9.51
N TRP A 198 6.98 1.73 9.26
CA TRP A 198 8.43 1.96 9.23
C TRP A 198 9.05 1.55 7.90
N ILE A 199 10.14 2.23 7.52
CA ILE A 199 10.87 1.93 6.29
C ILE A 199 11.57 0.56 6.36
N THR A 200 12.08 0.17 7.54
CA THR A 200 12.64 -1.17 7.78
C THR A 200 11.76 -1.95 8.73
N ARG A 201 11.66 -3.27 8.54
CA ARG A 201 10.99 -4.17 9.48
C ARG A 201 11.80 -4.25 10.79
N GLY A 202 11.12 -4.25 11.92
CA GLY A 202 11.72 -4.39 13.26
C GLY A 202 11.98 -3.08 14.01
N HIS A 203 12.44 -3.20 15.26
CA HIS A 203 12.56 -2.07 16.20
C HIS A 203 13.80 -1.17 16.01
N SER A 204 14.52 -1.31 14.88
CA SER A 204 15.74 -0.55 14.57
C SER A 204 15.52 0.59 13.58
N SER A 205 14.32 0.75 13.02
CA SER A 205 14.09 1.66 11.90
C SER A 205 14.42 3.12 12.21
N ALA A 206 15.16 3.77 11.32
CA ALA A 206 15.59 5.16 11.47
C ALA A 206 14.47 6.15 11.14
N HIS A 207 13.57 5.77 10.23
CA HIS A 207 12.43 6.57 9.79
C HIS A 207 11.13 5.80 10.05
N GLY A 208 10.11 6.52 10.48
CA GLY A 208 8.73 6.02 10.61
C GLY A 208 7.76 7.07 10.12
N ILE A 209 6.56 6.65 9.76
CA ILE A 209 5.42 7.51 9.48
C ILE A 209 4.26 7.09 10.37
N ALA A 210 3.36 8.01 10.66
CA ALA A 210 2.04 7.69 11.16
C ALA A 210 1.01 8.55 10.45
N ASP A 211 -0.18 7.99 10.25
CA ASP A 211 -1.28 8.67 9.61
C ASP A 211 -2.57 8.51 10.40
N ILE A 212 -3.48 9.46 10.19
CA ILE A 212 -4.84 9.45 10.67
C ILE A 212 -5.75 9.42 9.45
N CYS A 213 -6.64 8.44 9.41
CA CYS A 213 -7.68 8.32 8.41
C CYS A 213 -9.07 8.63 8.99
N SER A 214 -9.94 9.25 8.19
CA SER A 214 -11.36 9.35 8.49
C SER A 214 -12.04 7.97 8.41
N THR A 215 -13.18 7.82 9.08
CA THR A 215 -14.01 6.61 8.99
C THR A 215 -15.28 6.82 8.17
N THR A 216 -15.21 7.70 7.17
CA THR A 216 -16.26 7.93 6.18
C THR A 216 -16.51 6.67 5.35
N LYS A 217 -17.60 6.64 4.56
CA LYS A 217 -17.85 5.56 3.58
C LYS A 217 -16.68 5.34 2.62
N GLU A 218 -15.97 6.42 2.29
CA GLU A 218 -14.69 6.41 1.57
C GLU A 218 -13.59 6.98 2.48
N PRO A 219 -12.92 6.14 3.30
CA PRO A 219 -11.88 6.59 4.22
C PRO A 219 -10.74 7.32 3.50
N LYS A 220 -10.37 8.49 4.01
CA LYS A 220 -9.28 9.34 3.48
C LYS A 220 -8.27 9.67 4.57
N VAL A 221 -7.01 9.87 4.19
CA VAL A 221 -5.98 10.39 5.08
C VAL A 221 -6.29 11.86 5.37
N ILE A 222 -6.41 12.21 6.65
CA ILE A 222 -6.70 13.57 7.11
C ILE A 222 -5.53 14.20 7.85
N ASP A 223 -4.59 13.40 8.35
CA ASP A 223 -3.31 13.90 8.84
C ASP A 223 -2.22 12.84 8.66
N VAL A 224 -0.98 13.26 8.45
CA VAL A 224 0.17 12.36 8.35
C VAL A 224 1.41 13.10 8.85
N GLU A 225 2.33 12.37 9.48
CA GLU A 225 3.58 12.91 10.00
C GLU A 225 4.70 11.87 9.87
N ARG A 226 5.92 12.35 9.61
CA ARG A 226 7.14 11.53 9.59
C ARG A 226 7.93 11.72 10.88
N SER A 227 8.40 10.62 11.44
CA SER A 227 9.42 10.59 12.49
C SER A 227 10.78 10.18 11.92
N SER A 228 11.85 10.78 12.42
CA SER A 228 13.22 10.38 12.11
C SER A 228 14.16 10.50 13.30
N LYS A 229 15.00 9.48 13.48
CA LYS A 229 16.13 9.47 14.42
C LYS A 229 17.44 9.93 13.78
N VAL A 230 17.46 10.09 12.46
CA VAL A 230 18.67 10.41 11.70
C VAL A 230 18.43 11.59 10.76
N CYS A 231 19.50 12.29 10.44
CA CYS A 231 19.52 13.30 9.39
C CYS A 231 20.72 13.00 8.51
N SER A 232 20.47 12.78 7.21
CA SER A 232 21.52 12.40 6.26
C SER A 232 22.56 13.51 6.11
N GLN A 233 22.12 14.78 6.17
CA GLN A 233 23.01 15.93 6.14
C GLN A 233 23.90 15.99 7.40
N CYS A 234 23.34 15.75 8.59
CA CYS A 234 24.11 15.64 9.83
C CYS A 234 25.15 14.52 9.76
N ILE A 235 24.78 13.34 9.25
CA ILE A 235 25.69 12.20 9.09
C ILE A 235 26.84 12.57 8.15
N GLY A 236 26.55 13.15 7.00
CA GLY A 236 27.57 13.61 6.06
C GLY A 236 28.49 14.67 6.67
N ALA A 237 27.93 15.62 7.41
CA ALA A 237 28.68 16.68 8.08
C ALA A 237 29.66 16.17 9.16
N GLN A 238 29.51 14.93 9.66
CA GLN A 238 30.48 14.37 10.61
C GLN A 238 31.90 14.30 10.03
N SER A 239 32.02 14.11 8.71
CA SER A 239 33.30 14.09 8.00
C SER A 239 34.05 15.43 8.09
N ILE A 240 33.33 16.56 8.06
CA ILE A 240 33.92 17.90 8.13
C ILE A 240 34.24 18.33 9.56
N ARG A 241 33.67 17.66 10.58
CA ARG A 241 33.86 18.01 12.00
C ARG A 241 35.32 18.07 12.42
N LYS A 242 36.15 17.14 11.93
CA LYS A 242 37.59 17.09 12.24
C LYS A 242 38.42 17.96 11.31
N SER A 243 38.06 18.04 10.02
CA SER A 243 38.87 18.75 9.01
C SER A 243 38.63 20.25 8.98
N ASN A 244 37.43 20.72 9.33
CA ASN A 244 37.07 22.13 9.40
C ASN A 244 35.96 22.36 10.44
N PRO A 245 36.32 22.49 11.73
CA PRO A 245 35.37 22.64 12.83
C PRO A 245 34.47 23.88 12.71
N GLU A 246 35.01 25.00 12.20
CA GLU A 246 34.24 26.24 12.01
C GLU A 246 33.11 26.04 10.99
N LYS A 247 33.43 25.42 9.85
CA LYS A 247 32.42 25.09 8.84
C LYS A 247 31.36 24.11 9.36
N TYR A 248 31.76 23.17 10.22
CA TYR A 248 30.83 22.26 10.87
C TYR A 248 29.87 22.99 11.81
N GLU A 249 30.36 23.92 12.64
CA GLU A 249 29.52 24.72 13.54
C GLU A 249 28.56 25.64 12.77
N ILE A 250 29.02 26.27 11.69
CA ILE A 250 28.16 27.07 10.81
C ILE A 250 27.06 26.20 10.19
N PHE A 251 27.40 25.00 9.70
CA PHE A 251 26.43 24.06 9.18
C PHE A 251 25.40 23.68 10.26
N MET A 252 25.83 23.23 11.45
CA MET A 252 24.92 22.79 12.51
C MET A 252 23.96 23.90 12.97
N ARG A 253 24.34 25.17 12.89
CA ARG A 253 23.48 26.32 13.23
C ARG A 253 22.51 26.72 12.12
N SER A 254 22.86 26.50 10.85
CA SER A 254 22.07 26.97 9.69
C SER A 254 21.21 25.87 9.07
N HIS A 255 21.56 24.61 9.29
CA HIS A 255 20.87 23.44 8.78
C HIS A 255 19.54 23.18 9.50
N GLN A 256 18.49 22.89 8.74
CA GLN A 256 17.22 22.37 9.27
C GLN A 256 17.30 20.86 9.49
N CYS A 257 17.50 20.45 10.75
CA CYS A 257 17.65 19.05 11.11
C CYS A 257 16.39 18.23 10.89
N GLU A 258 16.55 17.10 10.18
CA GLU A 258 15.47 16.14 9.95
C GLU A 258 15.20 15.25 11.18
N VAL A 259 16.09 15.25 12.19
CA VAL A 259 15.90 14.51 13.44
C VAL A 259 14.82 15.20 14.26
N ASN A 260 13.68 14.53 14.43
CA ASN A 260 12.58 15.00 15.26
C ASN A 260 12.18 13.97 16.32
N TYR A 261 12.99 12.92 16.52
CA TYR A 261 12.66 11.84 17.44
C TYR A 261 13.90 11.20 18.09
N ALA A 262 13.82 11.00 19.40
CA ALA A 262 14.92 10.45 20.22
C ALA A 262 14.56 9.13 20.93
N GLY A 263 13.34 8.62 20.77
CA GLY A 263 12.88 7.39 21.42
C GLY A 263 13.17 6.11 20.63
N SER A 264 12.60 4.99 21.08
CA SER A 264 12.65 3.71 20.36
C SER A 264 11.75 3.73 19.11
N SER A 265 12.08 2.98 18.06
CA SER A 265 11.26 2.96 16.84
C SER A 265 9.83 2.52 17.10
N GLY A 266 9.62 1.56 18.01
CA GLY A 266 8.28 1.10 18.40
C GLY A 266 7.44 2.13 19.15
N SER A 267 8.04 3.22 19.65
CA SER A 267 7.31 4.32 20.29
C SER A 267 7.05 5.52 19.37
N MET A 268 7.53 5.50 18.12
CA MET A 268 7.32 6.60 17.17
C MET A 268 5.85 6.83 16.88
N GLU A 269 5.10 5.76 16.60
CA GLU A 269 3.67 5.80 16.31
C GLU A 269 2.90 6.57 17.38
N ARG A 270 3.12 6.25 18.66
CA ARG A 270 2.48 6.94 19.77
C ARG A 270 2.73 8.43 19.77
N THR A 271 3.98 8.84 19.61
CA THR A 271 4.37 10.25 19.63
C THR A 271 3.74 10.99 18.45
N LEU A 272 3.85 10.43 17.25
CA LEU A 272 3.29 11.04 16.04
C LEU A 272 1.76 11.16 16.11
N ILE A 273 1.05 10.12 16.54
CA ILE A 273 -0.42 10.17 16.68
C ILE A 273 -0.80 11.24 17.72
N LYS A 274 -0.13 11.30 18.86
CA LYS A 274 -0.38 12.35 19.86
C LYS A 274 -0.20 13.76 19.30
N ASP A 275 0.88 13.99 18.55
CA ASP A 275 1.15 15.31 17.96
C ASP A 275 0.07 15.70 16.94
N MET A 276 -0.40 14.74 16.14
CA MET A 276 -1.53 14.95 15.21
C MET A 276 -2.86 15.20 15.94
N PHE A 277 -3.11 14.52 17.07
CA PHE A 277 -4.28 14.80 17.91
C PHE A 277 -4.21 16.22 18.50
N LYS A 278 -3.08 16.64 19.06
CA LYS A 278 -2.90 17.96 19.67
C LYS A 278 -3.07 19.11 18.67
N ARG A 279 -2.61 18.94 17.43
CA ARG A 279 -2.74 19.98 16.39
C ARG A 279 -4.08 19.98 15.64
N SER A 280 -4.94 18.99 15.86
CA SER A 280 -6.20 18.83 15.12
C SER A 280 -7.12 20.07 15.20
N ILE A 281 -7.24 20.69 16.37
CA ILE A 281 -8.05 21.90 16.55
C ILE A 281 -7.45 23.08 15.78
N SER A 282 -6.16 23.37 15.98
CA SER A 282 -5.53 24.53 15.34
C SER A 282 -5.38 24.38 13.83
N LYS A 283 -5.15 23.16 13.35
CA LYS A 283 -4.94 22.85 11.93
C LYS A 283 -6.25 22.69 11.16
N TYR A 284 -7.27 22.08 11.78
CA TYR A 284 -8.46 21.62 11.06
C TYR A 284 -9.80 21.97 11.74
N ASN A 285 -9.77 22.55 12.94
CA ASN A 285 -10.98 22.87 13.73
C ASN A 285 -11.87 21.65 14.02
N VAL A 286 -11.26 20.50 14.31
CA VAL A 286 -11.95 19.26 14.68
C VAL A 286 -11.31 18.63 15.92
N GLN A 287 -12.06 17.73 16.57
CA GLN A 287 -11.58 16.90 17.67
C GLN A 287 -11.73 15.43 17.31
N TYR A 288 -10.72 14.62 17.61
CA TYR A 288 -10.74 13.18 17.39
C TYR A 288 -11.25 12.49 18.66
N HIS A 289 -12.57 12.34 18.74
CA HIS A 289 -13.24 11.81 19.93
C HIS A 289 -13.10 10.29 20.04
N TYR A 290 -13.22 9.58 18.91
CA TYR A 290 -13.09 8.12 18.88
C TYR A 290 -11.83 7.73 18.11
N TYR A 291 -10.97 6.93 18.73
CA TYR A 291 -9.74 6.43 18.15
C TYR A 291 -9.82 4.93 17.86
N ILE A 292 -9.64 4.56 16.60
CA ILE A 292 -9.47 3.18 16.16
C ILE A 292 -7.98 2.92 15.99
N GLY A 293 -7.46 2.00 16.80
CA GLY A 293 -6.08 1.55 16.72
C GLY A 293 -5.98 0.04 16.96
N ASP A 294 -4.80 -0.52 16.75
CA ASP A 294 -4.54 -1.94 17.01
C ASP A 294 -4.78 -2.25 18.51
N GLY A 295 -4.89 -3.53 18.84
CA GLY A 295 -5.08 -4.04 20.19
C GLY A 295 -4.06 -3.55 21.21
N ASP A 296 -2.87 -3.07 20.79
CA ASP A 296 -1.93 -2.43 21.71
C ASP A 296 -2.56 -1.12 22.28
N ALA A 297 -2.80 -1.11 23.59
CA ALA A 297 -3.42 0.02 24.28
C ALA A 297 -2.43 1.19 24.49
N LYS A 298 -1.18 1.06 24.02
CA LYS A 298 -0.11 2.04 24.18
C LYS A 298 -0.43 3.44 23.65
N VAL A 299 -1.03 3.56 22.45
CA VAL A 299 -1.39 4.89 21.88
C VAL A 299 -2.51 5.52 22.70
N HIS A 300 -3.59 4.77 22.93
CA HIS A 300 -4.74 5.24 23.70
C HIS A 300 -4.37 5.66 25.11
N LYS A 301 -3.58 4.85 25.82
CA LYS A 301 -3.03 5.21 27.12
C LYS A 301 -2.25 6.53 27.06
N ALA A 302 -1.41 6.71 26.04
CA ALA A 302 -0.62 7.93 25.91
C ALA A 302 -1.47 9.18 25.58
N LEU A 303 -2.65 9.01 24.99
CA LEU A 303 -3.67 10.04 24.80
C LEU A 303 -4.46 10.34 26.09
N LEU A 304 -4.62 9.37 26.99
CA LEU A 304 -5.24 9.58 28.31
C LEU A 304 -4.26 10.24 29.30
N ASP A 305 -3.00 9.80 29.31
CA ASP A 305 -1.96 10.33 30.19
C ASP A 305 -1.60 11.80 29.88
N ASP A 306 -1.88 12.25 28.64
CA ASP A 306 -1.61 13.61 28.16
C ASP A 306 -2.73 14.00 27.18
N PRO A 307 -3.91 14.37 27.72
CA PRO A 307 -5.11 14.64 26.94
C PRO A 307 -4.90 15.72 25.89
N PRO A 308 -5.28 15.48 24.61
CA PRO A 308 -5.17 16.48 23.57
C PRO A 308 -6.23 17.60 23.68
N TYR A 309 -7.29 17.37 24.47
CA TYR A 309 -8.46 18.25 24.59
C TYR A 309 -8.86 18.42 26.06
N GLU A 310 -9.33 19.61 26.44
CA GLU A 310 -9.70 19.92 27.83
C GLU A 310 -11.00 19.23 28.29
N ASN A 311 -11.97 19.08 27.40
CA ASN A 311 -13.35 18.64 27.74
C ASN A 311 -13.77 17.33 27.05
N VAL A 312 -12.84 16.64 26.39
CA VAL A 312 -13.13 15.42 25.62
C VAL A 312 -12.10 14.36 25.94
N GLU A 313 -12.57 13.29 26.58
CA GLU A 313 -11.79 12.06 26.73
C GLU A 313 -11.84 11.24 25.43
N VAL A 314 -10.69 10.77 24.97
CA VAL A 314 -10.62 9.96 23.74
C VAL A 314 -11.08 8.54 24.05
N GLU A 315 -12.14 8.08 23.37
CA GLU A 315 -12.65 6.72 23.49
C GLU A 315 -11.99 5.77 22.49
N LYS A 316 -11.46 4.64 22.97
CA LYS A 316 -10.89 3.61 22.09
C LYS A 316 -11.98 2.72 21.50
N ILE A 317 -11.96 2.57 20.18
CA ILE A 317 -12.69 1.54 19.44
C ILE A 317 -11.67 0.50 18.96
N GLU A 318 -11.97 -0.78 19.13
CA GLU A 318 -11.09 -1.84 18.65
C GLU A 318 -11.37 -2.16 17.17
N ASP A 319 -10.32 -2.42 16.39
CA ASP A 319 -10.44 -2.88 15.01
C ASP A 319 -11.10 -4.28 14.95
N VAL A 320 -12.12 -4.43 14.11
CA VAL A 320 -12.93 -5.66 14.03
C VAL A 320 -12.11 -6.87 13.55
N ASN A 321 -11.14 -6.65 12.66
CA ASN A 321 -10.32 -7.73 12.12
C ASN A 321 -9.33 -8.23 13.19
N HIS A 322 -8.69 -7.32 13.92
CA HIS A 322 -7.83 -7.61 15.06
C HIS A 322 -8.60 -8.26 16.22
N TYR A 323 -9.81 -7.78 16.50
CA TYR A 323 -10.72 -8.40 17.46
C TYR A 323 -11.00 -9.87 17.10
N SER A 324 -11.39 -10.13 15.87
CA SER A 324 -11.69 -11.48 15.40
C SER A 324 -10.43 -12.37 15.39
N LYS A 325 -9.26 -11.80 15.06
CA LYS A 325 -7.95 -12.48 15.11
C LYS A 325 -7.57 -12.88 16.54
N ARG A 326 -7.99 -12.14 17.57
CA ARG A 326 -7.80 -12.53 18.98
C ARG A 326 -8.52 -13.83 19.33
N LEU A 327 -9.77 -14.01 18.88
CA LEU A 327 -10.48 -15.28 19.07
C LEU A 327 -9.74 -16.43 18.40
N TYR A 328 -9.34 -16.25 17.14
CA TYR A 328 -8.54 -17.23 16.40
C TYR A 328 -7.26 -17.61 17.16
N ASN A 329 -6.45 -16.62 17.56
CA ASN A 329 -5.19 -16.85 18.26
C ASN A 329 -5.40 -17.53 19.61
N ARG A 330 -6.45 -17.15 20.35
CA ARG A 330 -6.77 -17.74 21.67
C ARG A 330 -7.14 -19.21 21.52
N ILE A 331 -8.04 -19.54 20.58
CA ILE A 331 -8.45 -20.92 20.33
C ILE A 331 -7.27 -21.74 19.81
N LYS A 332 -6.44 -21.19 18.91
CA LYS A 332 -5.23 -21.85 18.42
C LYS A 332 -4.26 -22.16 19.56
N LYS A 333 -4.02 -21.21 20.47
CA LYS A 333 -3.18 -21.42 21.66
C LYS A 333 -3.76 -22.50 22.59
N ILE A 334 -5.07 -22.51 22.81
CA ILE A 334 -5.76 -23.54 23.60
C ILE A 334 -5.59 -24.92 22.95
N LYS A 335 -5.81 -25.03 21.63
CA LYS A 335 -5.62 -26.27 20.86
C LYS A 335 -4.20 -26.79 20.96
N THR A 336 -3.19 -25.92 20.77
CA THR A 336 -1.77 -26.30 20.88
C THR A 336 -1.44 -26.77 22.29
N LYS A 337 -1.88 -26.05 23.33
CA LYS A 337 -1.64 -26.42 24.74
C LYS A 337 -2.25 -27.78 25.11
N ASN A 338 -3.37 -28.15 24.47
CA ASN A 338 -4.10 -29.39 24.75
C ASN A 338 -3.88 -30.49 23.70
N LYS A 339 -2.93 -30.31 22.76
CA LYS A 339 -2.68 -31.24 21.63
C LYS A 339 -2.57 -32.71 22.05
N ASN A 340 -1.87 -32.98 23.16
CA ASN A 340 -1.59 -34.33 23.65
C ASN A 340 -2.53 -34.76 24.79
N LYS A 341 -3.45 -33.90 25.24
CA LYS A 341 -4.37 -34.20 26.34
C LYS A 341 -5.51 -35.06 25.81
N ILE A 342 -5.80 -36.14 26.52
CA ILE A 342 -7.03 -36.93 26.34
C ILE A 342 -8.17 -36.20 27.04
N LEU A 343 -9.25 -35.93 26.31
CA LEU A 343 -10.42 -35.23 26.80
C LEU A 343 -11.39 -36.19 27.48
N GLN A 344 -12.49 -35.67 28.03
CA GLN A 344 -13.47 -36.48 28.78
C GLN A 344 -14.11 -37.59 27.94
N ASP A 345 -14.13 -37.43 26.62
CA ASP A 345 -14.63 -38.42 25.67
C ASP A 345 -13.59 -39.47 25.26
N GLY A 346 -12.39 -39.46 25.85
CA GLY A 346 -11.33 -40.43 25.56
C GLY A 346 -10.47 -40.10 24.33
N PHE A 347 -10.73 -38.98 23.64
CA PHE A 347 -10.00 -38.60 22.43
C PHE A 347 -9.17 -37.32 22.61
N LYS A 348 -8.22 -37.09 21.70
CA LYS A 348 -7.43 -35.83 21.65
C LYS A 348 -8.29 -34.66 21.15
N ILE A 349 -7.86 -33.43 21.36
CA ILE A 349 -8.61 -32.25 20.89
C ILE A 349 -8.67 -32.12 19.35
N GLY A 350 -7.67 -32.67 18.64
CA GLY A 350 -7.62 -32.69 17.17
C GLY A 350 -7.74 -34.11 16.62
N GLY A 351 -8.01 -34.20 15.32
CA GLY A 351 -8.25 -35.47 14.61
C GLY A 351 -9.43 -35.33 13.65
N THR A 352 -9.71 -36.38 12.89
CA THR A 352 -10.89 -36.47 12.01
C THR A 352 -12.17 -36.24 12.80
N GLY A 353 -13.07 -35.38 12.30
CA GLY A 353 -14.33 -35.04 12.97
C GLY A 353 -14.20 -34.15 14.22
N ARG A 354 -13.05 -33.50 14.45
CA ARG A 354 -12.79 -32.71 15.68
C ARG A 354 -12.38 -31.27 15.37
N LEU A 355 -11.82 -30.56 16.35
CA LEU A 355 -11.44 -29.15 16.19
C LEU A 355 -10.26 -28.97 15.21
N THR A 356 -10.56 -28.60 13.96
CA THR A 356 -9.58 -28.34 12.90
C THR A 356 -9.20 -26.86 12.82
N ASP A 357 -8.10 -26.54 12.15
CA ASP A 357 -7.72 -25.13 11.93
C ASP A 357 -8.72 -24.40 11.01
N GLN A 358 -9.41 -25.14 10.14
CA GLN A 358 -10.51 -24.62 9.33
C GLN A 358 -11.71 -24.20 10.20
N HIS A 359 -12.06 -24.97 11.24
CA HIS A 359 -13.09 -24.57 12.21
C HIS A 359 -12.71 -23.26 12.92
N ILE A 360 -11.46 -23.14 13.38
CA ILE A 360 -10.98 -21.94 14.06
C ILE A 360 -11.01 -20.72 13.11
N LEU A 361 -10.65 -20.93 11.84
CA LEU A 361 -10.73 -19.90 10.81
C LEU A 361 -12.20 -19.48 10.53
N LYS A 362 -13.13 -20.43 10.47
CA LYS A 362 -14.58 -20.16 10.34
C LYS A 362 -15.08 -19.32 11.52
N PHE A 363 -14.73 -19.66 12.76
CA PHE A 363 -15.11 -18.88 13.94
C PHE A 363 -14.64 -17.42 13.87
N LYS A 364 -13.40 -17.19 13.44
CA LYS A 364 -12.88 -15.83 13.18
C LYS A 364 -13.72 -15.09 12.14
N MET A 365 -14.00 -15.74 11.01
CA MET A 365 -14.76 -15.13 9.92
C MET A 365 -16.19 -14.80 10.35
N TYR A 366 -16.84 -15.72 11.05
CA TYR A 366 -18.20 -15.55 11.56
C TYR A 366 -18.29 -14.48 12.64
N LEU A 367 -17.32 -14.40 13.57
CA LEU A 367 -17.31 -13.32 14.56
C LEU A 367 -17.17 -11.95 13.88
N GLY A 368 -16.24 -11.82 12.93
CA GLY A 368 -16.09 -10.59 12.16
C GLY A 368 -17.34 -10.23 11.35
N LYS A 369 -18.07 -11.23 10.84
CA LYS A 369 -19.36 -11.04 10.15
C LYS A 369 -20.45 -10.60 11.14
N ALA A 370 -20.61 -11.30 12.26
CA ALA A 370 -21.57 -10.99 13.31
C ALA A 370 -21.41 -9.56 13.84
N ILE A 371 -20.17 -9.09 14.00
CA ILE A 371 -19.90 -7.70 14.39
C ILE A 371 -20.35 -6.72 13.28
N ARG A 372 -19.89 -6.93 12.04
CA ARG A 372 -20.18 -6.02 10.91
C ARG A 372 -21.66 -5.95 10.53
N GLU A 373 -22.43 -7.02 10.73
CA GLU A 373 -23.87 -7.05 10.43
C GLU A 373 -24.72 -6.42 11.53
N ASN A 374 -24.16 -6.20 12.73
CA ASN A 374 -24.88 -5.70 13.90
C ASN A 374 -24.27 -4.42 14.49
N LEU A 375 -23.67 -3.56 13.66
CA LEU A 375 -23.11 -2.28 14.11
C LEU A 375 -24.17 -1.42 14.79
N GLY A 376 -23.79 -0.82 15.93
CA GLY A 376 -24.69 -0.02 16.77
C GLY A 376 -25.71 -0.84 17.59
N ASN A 377 -25.83 -2.15 17.37
CA ASN A 377 -26.78 -3.00 18.09
C ASN A 377 -26.06 -4.09 18.90
N LEU A 378 -25.71 -3.75 20.15
CA LEU A 378 -24.98 -4.65 21.04
C LEU A 378 -25.74 -5.94 21.34
N THR A 379 -27.07 -5.89 21.48
CA THR A 379 -27.88 -7.07 21.81
C THR A 379 -27.88 -8.08 20.67
N ASN A 380 -28.13 -7.64 19.43
CA ASN A 380 -28.10 -8.53 18.28
C ASN A 380 -26.68 -9.01 17.96
N MET A 381 -25.67 -8.17 18.18
CA MET A 381 -24.27 -8.55 18.07
C MET A 381 -23.93 -9.67 19.06
N TYR A 382 -24.36 -9.54 20.32
CA TYR A 382 -24.20 -10.56 21.34
C TYR A 382 -24.88 -11.86 20.94
N HIS A 383 -26.15 -11.84 20.53
CA HIS A 383 -26.84 -13.05 20.07
C HIS A 383 -26.13 -13.71 18.87
N SER A 384 -25.74 -12.92 17.87
CA SER A 384 -25.03 -13.42 16.69
C SER A 384 -23.67 -14.03 17.04
N ALA A 385 -22.96 -13.46 18.02
CA ALA A 385 -21.69 -13.99 18.48
C ALA A 385 -21.86 -15.29 19.29
N GLN A 386 -22.88 -15.37 20.15
CA GLN A 386 -23.22 -16.59 20.90
C GLN A 386 -23.66 -17.73 19.97
N ALA A 387 -24.40 -17.41 18.90
CA ALA A 387 -24.84 -18.39 17.90
C ALA A 387 -23.67 -19.19 17.31
N ILE A 388 -22.50 -18.57 17.14
CA ILE A 388 -21.30 -19.24 16.60
C ILE A 388 -20.89 -20.42 17.49
N PHE A 389 -20.88 -20.25 18.81
CA PHE A 389 -20.49 -21.32 19.72
C PHE A 389 -21.58 -22.38 19.81
N TYR A 390 -22.81 -21.95 20.12
CA TYR A 390 -23.91 -22.87 20.40
C TYR A 390 -24.36 -23.69 19.19
N HIS A 391 -24.24 -23.14 17.97
CA HIS A 391 -24.53 -23.89 16.75
C HIS A 391 -23.61 -25.11 16.57
N TYR A 392 -22.31 -24.97 16.87
CA TYR A 392 -21.35 -26.09 16.81
C TYR A 392 -21.34 -26.97 18.08
N TYR A 393 -21.96 -26.51 19.17
CA TYR A 393 -22.12 -27.24 20.43
C TYR A 393 -23.36 -28.15 20.46
N SER A 394 -24.33 -27.84 19.60
CA SER A 394 -25.63 -28.50 19.49
C SER A 394 -25.50 -29.97 19.07
N THR A 395 -26.34 -30.83 19.63
CA THR A 395 -26.47 -32.25 19.28
C THR A 395 -27.94 -32.63 19.16
N ASP A 396 -28.27 -33.76 18.54
CA ASP A 396 -29.67 -34.19 18.40
C ASP A 396 -30.36 -34.40 19.77
N GLN A 397 -29.62 -34.91 20.76
CA GLN A 397 -30.15 -35.17 22.10
C GLN A 397 -30.31 -33.89 22.94
N ASP A 398 -29.61 -32.81 22.57
CA ASP A 398 -29.66 -31.52 23.27
C ASP A 398 -29.41 -30.39 22.27
N PRO A 399 -30.45 -30.01 21.49
CA PRO A 399 -30.36 -28.97 20.47
C PRO A 399 -30.20 -27.57 21.08
N GLN A 400 -29.16 -26.83 20.65
CA GLN A 400 -28.76 -25.53 21.20
C GLN A 400 -28.82 -24.43 20.13
N HIS A 401 -30.01 -24.20 19.56
CA HIS A 401 -30.24 -23.22 18.50
C HIS A 401 -30.93 -21.92 18.96
N GLN A 402 -30.97 -21.65 20.26
CA GLN A 402 -31.65 -20.50 20.88
C GLN A 402 -31.13 -19.13 20.42
N PHE A 403 -29.91 -19.06 19.89
CA PHE A 403 -29.30 -17.83 19.35
C PHE A 403 -29.28 -17.80 17.82
N CYS A 404 -29.73 -18.85 17.15
CA CYS A 404 -29.67 -18.96 15.69
C CYS A 404 -30.79 -18.13 15.01
N ASP A 405 -30.59 -17.81 13.74
CA ASP A 405 -31.61 -17.18 12.88
C ASP A 405 -32.07 -18.19 11.82
N PRO A 406 -33.39 -18.35 11.59
CA PRO A 406 -33.94 -19.25 10.56
C PRO A 406 -33.45 -18.97 9.15
N LYS A 407 -32.88 -17.79 8.86
CA LYS A 407 -32.32 -17.46 7.53
C LYS A 407 -31.13 -18.33 7.13
N TRP A 408 -30.41 -18.90 8.09
CA TRP A 408 -29.20 -19.69 7.81
C TRP A 408 -29.13 -20.99 8.61
N CYS A 409 -29.87 -21.12 9.71
CA CYS A 409 -29.87 -22.34 10.50
C CYS A 409 -30.87 -23.36 9.93
N LYS A 410 -30.36 -24.41 9.30
CA LYS A 410 -31.17 -25.49 8.72
C LYS A 410 -32.03 -26.21 9.76
N TYR A 411 -31.55 -26.41 10.99
CA TYR A 411 -32.35 -26.99 12.08
C TYR A 411 -33.61 -26.16 12.39
N LEU A 412 -33.52 -24.82 12.37
CA LEU A 412 -34.70 -23.96 12.57
C LEU A 412 -35.61 -23.89 11.32
N GLN A 413 -35.12 -24.32 10.16
CA GLN A 413 -35.91 -24.40 8.92
C GLN A 413 -36.67 -25.74 8.85
N ASP A 414 -36.03 -26.82 9.25
CA ASP A 414 -36.59 -28.17 9.34
C ASP A 414 -35.89 -28.92 10.47
N SER A 415 -36.56 -29.04 11.62
CA SER A 415 -36.02 -29.74 12.78
C SER A 415 -36.14 -31.25 12.67
N ASP A 416 -37.05 -31.75 11.84
CA ASP A 416 -37.45 -33.16 11.85
C ASP A 416 -36.45 -34.03 11.06
N THR A 417 -35.77 -33.44 10.08
CA THR A 417 -34.80 -34.14 9.21
C THR A 417 -33.35 -33.74 9.45
N TYR A 418 -33.09 -32.78 10.35
CA TYR A 418 -31.75 -32.23 10.54
C TYR A 418 -30.86 -33.12 11.40
N ASP A 419 -29.68 -33.47 10.88
CA ASP A 419 -28.65 -34.24 11.55
C ASP A 419 -27.48 -33.33 12.01
N HIS A 420 -27.20 -33.35 13.31
CA HIS A 420 -26.10 -32.59 13.90
C HIS A 420 -24.71 -33.17 13.64
N ASP A 421 -24.57 -34.45 13.27
CA ASP A 421 -23.26 -35.10 13.09
C ASP A 421 -22.46 -34.48 11.93
N GLN A 422 -23.14 -33.86 10.96
CA GLN A 422 -22.49 -33.22 9.82
C GLN A 422 -21.76 -31.91 10.17
N HIS A 423 -22.18 -31.21 11.24
CA HIS A 423 -21.71 -29.83 11.51
C HIS A 423 -21.26 -29.60 12.95
N SER A 424 -21.60 -30.49 13.89
CA SER A 424 -21.22 -30.37 15.29
C SER A 424 -19.72 -30.68 15.50
N ILE A 425 -19.18 -30.12 16.58
CA ILE A 425 -17.85 -30.48 17.08
C ILE A 425 -18.06 -31.16 18.43
N PRO A 426 -17.37 -32.28 18.74
CA PRO A 426 -17.55 -32.98 20.00
C PRO A 426 -17.52 -32.05 21.22
N ARG A 427 -18.48 -32.19 22.13
CA ARG A 427 -18.64 -31.30 23.29
C ARG A 427 -17.36 -31.16 24.10
N ALA A 428 -16.62 -32.26 24.28
CA ALA A 428 -15.33 -32.26 24.96
C ALA A 428 -14.31 -31.27 24.34
N CYS A 429 -14.30 -31.10 23.01
CA CYS A 429 -13.49 -30.09 22.33
C CYS A 429 -14.05 -28.67 22.54
N MET A 430 -15.36 -28.50 22.41
CA MET A 430 -16.03 -27.21 22.53
C MET A 430 -15.92 -26.64 23.96
N ASP A 431 -16.09 -27.48 24.99
CA ASP A 431 -15.95 -27.10 26.39
C ASP A 431 -14.56 -26.54 26.70
N ILE A 432 -13.51 -27.08 26.07
CA ILE A 432 -12.14 -26.56 26.23
C ILE A 432 -11.96 -25.15 25.65
N ILE A 433 -12.66 -24.82 24.57
CA ILE A 433 -12.54 -23.51 23.91
C ILE A 433 -13.61 -22.52 24.37
N LYS A 434 -14.65 -22.97 25.09
CA LYS A 434 -15.72 -22.14 25.64
C LYS A 434 -15.22 -20.91 26.41
N PRO A 435 -14.18 -20.99 27.27
CA PRO A 435 -13.66 -19.81 27.96
C PRO A 435 -13.22 -18.68 27.01
N ALA A 436 -12.73 -19.00 25.81
CA ALA A 436 -12.36 -17.99 24.82
C ALA A 436 -13.58 -17.28 24.25
N PHE A 437 -14.68 -18.00 24.02
CA PHE A 437 -15.95 -17.43 23.57
C PHE A 437 -16.62 -16.63 24.69
N ASP A 438 -16.67 -17.14 25.91
CA ASP A 438 -17.27 -16.44 27.05
C ASP A 438 -16.59 -15.09 27.30
N GLU A 439 -15.25 -15.04 27.20
CA GLU A 439 -14.48 -13.80 27.33
C GLU A 439 -14.74 -12.84 26.15
N LEU A 440 -14.50 -13.30 24.92
CA LEU A 440 -14.47 -12.45 23.71
C LEU A 440 -15.84 -12.24 23.05
N CYS A 441 -16.89 -12.93 23.49
CA CYS A 441 -18.25 -12.75 23.00
C CYS A 441 -19.20 -12.30 24.12
N SER A 442 -18.66 -11.83 25.25
CA SER A 442 -19.41 -11.15 26.31
C SER A 442 -19.92 -9.78 25.84
N LYS A 443 -20.99 -9.27 26.45
CA LYS A 443 -21.50 -7.92 26.14
C LYS A 443 -20.44 -6.85 26.43
N GLU A 444 -19.67 -7.01 27.50
CA GLU A 444 -18.61 -6.12 27.93
C GLU A 444 -17.48 -6.06 26.90
N ALA A 445 -17.07 -7.21 26.35
CA ALA A 445 -16.04 -7.27 25.33
C ALA A 445 -16.54 -6.74 23.98
N LEU A 446 -17.79 -7.03 23.61
CA LEU A 446 -18.37 -6.61 22.32
C LEU A 446 -18.68 -5.11 22.25
N LYS A 447 -18.89 -4.43 23.38
CA LYS A 447 -18.99 -2.95 23.44
C LYS A 447 -17.81 -2.26 22.76
N LYS A 448 -16.61 -2.84 22.80
CA LYS A 448 -15.39 -2.26 22.21
C LYS A 448 -15.39 -2.25 20.67
N VAL A 449 -16.22 -3.08 20.05
CA VAL A 449 -16.30 -3.25 18.59
C VAL A 449 -17.67 -2.92 18.02
N VAL A 450 -18.66 -2.57 18.85
CA VAL A 450 -20.04 -2.29 18.43
C VAL A 450 -20.13 -1.14 17.42
N ARG A 451 -19.17 -0.22 17.44
CA ARG A 451 -19.07 0.91 16.50
C ARG A 451 -18.37 0.58 15.18
N GLY A 452 -17.77 -0.61 15.05
CA GLY A 452 -17.29 -1.13 13.76
C GLY A 452 -16.03 -0.49 13.19
N GLY A 453 -14.97 -0.34 14.00
CA GLY A 453 -13.73 0.28 13.56
C GLY A 453 -12.91 -0.58 12.57
N SER A 454 -12.20 0.07 11.65
CA SER A 454 -11.17 -0.58 10.85
C SER A 454 -9.94 0.28 10.59
N GLN A 455 -8.73 -0.30 10.72
CA GLN A 455 -7.45 0.31 10.30
C GLN A 455 -7.00 -0.11 8.89
N ASN A 456 -7.80 -0.91 8.18
CA ASN A 456 -7.51 -1.28 6.79
C ASN A 456 -7.26 -0.07 5.86
N PRO A 457 -7.90 1.11 6.07
CA PRO A 457 -7.52 2.33 5.37
C PRO A 457 -6.04 2.71 5.53
N ASN A 458 -5.52 2.68 6.76
CA ASN A 458 -4.12 3.01 7.06
C ASN A 458 -3.17 2.00 6.39
N GLU A 459 -3.44 0.70 6.51
CA GLU A 459 -2.64 -0.35 5.84
C GLU A 459 -2.63 -0.18 4.32
N THR A 460 -3.76 0.20 3.73
CA THR A 460 -3.89 0.46 2.29
C THR A 460 -3.05 1.68 1.88
N PHE A 461 -3.09 2.75 2.67
CA PHE A 461 -2.28 3.95 2.48
C PHE A 461 -0.79 3.64 2.59
N HIS A 462 -0.34 2.91 3.61
CA HIS A 462 1.04 2.44 3.74
C HIS A 462 1.49 1.64 2.54
N GLY A 463 0.62 0.79 1.99
CA GLY A 463 0.89 0.02 0.77
C GLY A 463 1.15 0.90 -0.47
N ILE A 464 0.63 2.13 -0.51
CA ILE A 464 0.97 3.12 -1.54
C ILE A 464 2.30 3.79 -1.19
N VAL A 465 2.47 4.29 0.04
CA VAL A 465 3.73 4.92 0.49
C VAL A 465 4.92 4.02 0.19
N TRP A 466 4.86 2.74 0.58
CA TRP A 466 5.99 1.81 0.41
C TRP A 466 6.14 1.26 -1.00
N ARG A 467 5.23 1.60 -1.92
CA ARG A 467 5.42 1.40 -3.36
C ARG A 467 6.23 2.54 -3.98
N LEU A 468 6.00 3.76 -3.49
CA LEU A 468 6.76 4.95 -3.87
C LEU A 468 8.14 4.99 -3.19
N VAL A 469 8.23 4.52 -1.94
CA VAL A 469 9.47 4.35 -1.18
C VAL A 469 9.70 2.86 -0.85
N PRO A 470 10.27 2.05 -1.76
CA PRO A 470 10.45 0.64 -1.47
C PRO A 470 11.35 0.37 -0.26
N LYS A 471 10.84 -0.38 0.72
CA LYS A 471 11.52 -0.72 1.99
C LYS A 471 12.91 -1.38 1.86
N HIS A 472 13.21 -1.97 0.70
CA HIS A 472 14.49 -2.63 0.42
C HIS A 472 15.56 -1.66 -0.11
N ARG A 473 15.24 -0.36 -0.22
CA ARG A 473 16.15 0.68 -0.69
C ARG A 473 16.39 1.71 0.41
N TYR A 474 17.54 2.34 0.35
CA TYR A 474 17.79 3.54 1.13
C TYR A 474 16.85 4.66 0.66
N ALA A 475 16.31 5.43 1.61
CA ALA A 475 15.55 6.65 1.34
C ALA A 475 15.95 7.72 2.37
N SER A 476 16.15 8.95 1.90
CA SER A 476 16.37 10.11 2.75
C SER A 476 15.04 10.63 3.32
N GLY A 477 15.10 11.45 4.37
CA GLY A 477 13.89 12.10 4.92
C GLY A 477 13.14 12.91 3.86
N LEU A 478 13.87 13.68 3.05
CA LEU A 478 13.33 14.44 1.91
C LEU A 478 12.57 13.56 0.91
N MET A 479 13.13 12.40 0.51
CA MET A 479 12.44 11.48 -0.40
C MET A 479 11.15 10.94 0.23
N ILE A 480 11.22 10.54 1.52
CA ILE A 480 10.04 10.05 2.23
C ILE A 480 8.94 11.12 2.30
N ASP A 481 9.28 12.38 2.56
CA ASP A 481 8.30 13.47 2.64
C ASP A 481 7.61 13.73 1.28
N ILE A 482 8.37 13.73 0.18
CA ILE A 482 7.84 13.85 -1.19
C ILE A 482 6.86 12.70 -1.48
N ASP A 483 7.29 11.47 -1.24
CA ASP A 483 6.54 10.28 -1.60
C ASP A 483 5.33 10.06 -0.68
N VAL A 484 5.40 10.46 0.59
CA VAL A 484 4.23 10.53 1.48
C VAL A 484 3.23 11.56 0.95
N GLY A 485 3.68 12.73 0.51
CA GLY A 485 2.82 13.74 -0.11
C GLY A 485 2.12 13.23 -1.37
N LEU A 486 2.86 12.56 -2.26
CA LEU A 486 2.29 11.90 -3.45
C LEU A 486 1.32 10.78 -3.06
N ALA A 487 1.65 9.97 -2.05
CA ALA A 487 0.78 8.90 -1.58
C ALA A 487 -0.56 9.43 -1.06
N VAL A 488 -0.56 10.56 -0.31
CA VAL A 488 -1.80 11.20 0.16
C VAL A 488 -2.66 11.63 -1.02
N ILE A 489 -2.07 12.32 -2.01
CA ILE A 489 -2.79 12.77 -3.22
C ILE A 489 -3.41 11.56 -3.95
N LEU A 490 -2.63 10.49 -4.15
CA LEU A 490 -3.09 9.28 -4.83
C LEU A 490 -4.15 8.50 -4.04
N TYR A 491 -4.02 8.44 -2.71
CA TYR A 491 -4.97 7.73 -1.85
C TYR A 491 -6.30 8.47 -1.77
N ASN A 492 -6.27 9.77 -1.44
CA ASN A 492 -7.45 10.60 -1.23
C ASN A 492 -8.17 10.95 -2.54
N ASP A 493 -7.42 11.45 -3.52
CA ASP A 493 -8.01 12.14 -4.69
C ASP A 493 -7.85 11.35 -5.98
N GLY A 494 -6.92 10.40 -6.01
CA GLY A 494 -6.64 9.55 -7.17
C GLY A 494 -5.63 10.12 -8.14
N TYR A 495 -5.38 9.35 -9.20
CA TYR A 495 -4.41 9.72 -10.22
C TYR A 495 -4.84 10.99 -10.95
N LYS A 496 -6.15 11.21 -11.13
CA LYS A 496 -6.68 12.42 -11.78
C LYS A 496 -6.18 13.71 -11.15
N LYS A 497 -5.90 13.71 -9.84
CA LYS A 497 -5.43 14.90 -9.13
C LYS A 497 -3.98 15.26 -9.47
N LEU A 498 -3.19 14.30 -9.95
CA LEU A 498 -1.87 14.60 -10.50
C LEU A 498 -1.95 15.58 -11.69
N ARG A 499 -3.07 15.67 -12.41
CA ARG A 499 -3.23 16.66 -13.48
C ARG A 499 -3.01 18.09 -12.96
N ASP A 500 -3.55 18.41 -11.79
CA ASP A 500 -3.45 19.74 -11.21
C ASP A 500 -2.01 20.02 -10.74
N LEU A 501 -1.34 19.01 -10.19
CA LEU A 501 0.09 19.07 -9.84
C LEU A 501 0.95 19.31 -11.10
N PHE A 502 0.74 18.56 -12.17
CA PHE A 502 1.47 18.74 -13.43
C PHE A 502 1.16 20.10 -14.07
N GLN A 503 -0.08 20.55 -14.02
CA GLN A 503 -0.48 21.86 -14.53
C GLN A 503 0.26 22.99 -13.79
N GLN A 504 0.38 22.91 -12.46
CA GLN A 504 1.15 23.88 -11.68
C GLN A 504 2.67 23.77 -11.95
N LEU A 505 3.18 22.55 -12.11
CA LEU A 505 4.60 22.33 -12.36
C LEU A 505 5.04 22.74 -13.77
N PHE A 506 4.20 22.64 -14.79
CA PHE A 506 4.65 22.77 -16.18
C PHE A 506 3.79 23.71 -17.03
N ASN A 507 2.88 24.46 -16.40
CA ASN A 507 1.83 25.23 -17.07
C ASN A 507 0.99 24.40 -18.07
N SER A 508 1.05 23.08 -17.95
CA SER A 508 0.40 22.10 -18.83
C SER A 508 0.52 20.69 -18.26
N CYS A 509 -0.49 19.85 -18.47
CA CYS A 509 -0.34 18.42 -18.13
C CYS A 509 0.59 17.70 -19.13
N GLY A 510 0.43 18.01 -20.42
CA GLY A 510 1.03 17.27 -21.54
C GLY A 510 0.12 16.14 -22.00
N TYR A 511 0.04 15.92 -23.31
CA TYR A 511 -0.92 15.00 -23.94
C TYR A 511 -0.86 13.59 -23.36
N TYR A 512 0.31 12.95 -23.40
CA TYR A 512 0.48 11.58 -22.91
C TYR A 512 0.32 11.45 -21.40
N THR A 513 0.71 12.47 -20.64
CA THR A 513 0.51 12.51 -19.19
C THR A 513 -0.97 12.54 -18.84
N TYR A 514 -1.75 13.41 -19.51
CA TYR A 514 -3.20 13.52 -19.29
C TYR A 514 -3.91 12.19 -19.55
N HIS A 515 -3.69 11.59 -20.72
CA HIS A 515 -4.32 10.33 -21.09
C HIS A 515 -3.85 9.16 -20.22
N GLY A 516 -2.57 9.10 -19.86
CA GLY A 516 -2.03 8.08 -18.95
C GLY A 516 -2.63 8.19 -17.54
N ILE A 517 -2.75 9.40 -17.00
CA ILE A 517 -3.38 9.65 -15.71
C ILE A 517 -4.83 9.19 -15.70
N ILE A 518 -5.61 9.51 -16.73
CA ILE A 518 -7.02 9.09 -16.83
C ILE A 518 -7.12 7.56 -16.88
N ALA A 519 -6.30 6.91 -17.71
CA ALA A 519 -6.31 5.45 -17.81
C ALA A 519 -5.98 4.77 -16.47
N LEU A 520 -5.00 5.31 -15.73
CA LEU A 520 -4.64 4.81 -14.39
C LEU A 520 -5.78 5.01 -13.38
N ASP A 521 -6.45 6.17 -13.39
CA ASP A 521 -7.56 6.43 -12.47
C ASP A 521 -8.78 5.55 -12.79
N THR A 522 -9.11 5.37 -14.07
CA THR A 522 -10.16 4.44 -14.50
C THR A 522 -9.85 3.00 -14.09
N SER A 523 -8.59 2.55 -14.22
CA SER A 523 -8.19 1.23 -13.73
C SER A 523 -8.35 1.10 -12.22
N ARG A 524 -7.96 2.12 -11.46
CA ARG A 524 -8.11 2.17 -9.99
C ARG A 524 -9.57 2.11 -9.58
N GLU A 525 -10.45 2.85 -10.23
CA GLU A 525 -11.90 2.82 -9.99
C GLU A 525 -12.49 1.45 -10.37
N GLY A 526 -12.08 0.89 -11.51
CA GLY A 526 -12.47 -0.45 -11.93
C GLY A 526 -12.05 -1.54 -10.95
N ASP A 527 -10.85 -1.45 -10.38
CA ASP A 527 -10.37 -2.40 -9.37
C ASP A 527 -11.10 -2.22 -8.03
N ARG A 528 -11.39 -0.98 -7.61
CA ARG A 528 -12.30 -0.72 -6.48
C ARG A 528 -13.66 -1.39 -6.71
N GLN A 529 -14.26 -1.17 -7.88
CA GLN A 529 -15.55 -1.77 -8.25
C GLN A 529 -15.49 -3.29 -8.33
N LYS A 530 -14.40 -3.90 -8.80
CA LYS A 530 -14.21 -5.37 -8.79
C LYS A 530 -14.09 -5.91 -7.37
N VAL A 531 -13.49 -5.19 -6.43
CA VAL A 531 -13.46 -5.59 -5.01
C VAL A 531 -14.86 -5.52 -4.41
N PHE A 532 -15.64 -4.47 -4.67
CA PHE A 532 -17.05 -4.38 -4.26
C PHE A 532 -17.93 -5.42 -4.98
N GLY A 533 -17.66 -5.67 -6.26
CA GLY A 533 -18.33 -6.64 -7.12
C GLY A 533 -18.00 -8.07 -6.72
N ARG A 534 -16.78 -8.38 -6.27
CA ARG A 534 -16.40 -9.66 -5.64
C ARG A 534 -17.07 -9.82 -4.28
N LYS A 535 -17.25 -8.76 -3.48
CA LYS A 535 -18.11 -8.83 -2.27
C LYS A 535 -19.58 -9.12 -2.62
N ARG A 536 -20.09 -8.57 -3.74
CA ARG A 536 -21.46 -8.82 -4.24
C ARG A 536 -21.62 -10.22 -4.85
N THR A 537 -20.62 -10.67 -5.62
CA THR A 537 -20.53 -12.01 -6.21
C THR A 537 -20.24 -13.06 -5.14
N ARG A 538 -19.58 -12.71 -4.03
CA ARG A 538 -19.46 -13.57 -2.85
C ARG A 538 -20.76 -13.62 -2.06
N LYS A 539 -21.59 -12.55 -2.04
CA LYS A 539 -22.98 -12.61 -1.55
C LYS A 539 -23.88 -13.49 -2.43
N ILE A 540 -23.75 -13.39 -3.76
CA ILE A 540 -24.51 -14.19 -4.74
C ILE A 540 -23.99 -15.63 -4.78
N ASN A 541 -22.67 -15.83 -4.71
CA ASN A 541 -22.05 -17.15 -4.59
C ASN A 541 -22.27 -17.71 -3.20
N GLU A 542 -22.40 -16.95 -2.10
CA GLU A 542 -22.84 -17.50 -0.80
C GLU A 542 -24.29 -17.96 -0.89
N GLN A 543 -25.14 -17.29 -1.67
CA GLN A 543 -26.51 -17.73 -1.99
C GLN A 543 -26.56 -18.92 -2.97
N GLN A 544 -25.59 -19.04 -3.90
CA GLN A 544 -25.51 -20.13 -4.88
C GLN A 544 -24.68 -21.32 -4.40
N THR A 545 -23.67 -21.14 -3.55
CA THR A 545 -22.98 -22.21 -2.81
C THR A 545 -23.88 -22.75 -1.72
N HIS A 546 -24.82 -21.97 -1.17
CA HIS A 546 -25.91 -22.55 -0.37
C HIS A 546 -26.78 -23.52 -1.19
N LYS A 547 -26.82 -23.37 -2.52
CA LYS A 547 -27.55 -24.25 -3.44
C LYS A 547 -26.68 -25.42 -3.92
N ILE A 548 -25.39 -25.19 -4.23
CA ILE A 548 -24.46 -26.20 -4.73
C ILE A 548 -23.85 -27.08 -3.61
N PHE A 549 -23.68 -26.59 -2.38
CA PHE A 549 -23.32 -27.43 -1.23
C PHE A 549 -24.51 -28.25 -0.68
N LEU A 550 -25.74 -27.95 -1.10
CA LEU A 550 -26.89 -28.83 -0.85
C LEU A 550 -26.99 -29.96 -1.88
N ASP A 551 -26.49 -29.75 -3.10
CA ASP A 551 -26.60 -30.73 -4.19
C ASP A 551 -25.35 -31.64 -4.33
N ASN A 552 -24.20 -31.31 -3.72
CA ASN A 552 -22.94 -32.06 -3.88
C ASN A 552 -22.57 -32.98 -2.70
N ASP A 553 -23.34 -33.00 -1.60
CA ASP A 553 -23.20 -34.04 -0.57
C ASP A 553 -23.91 -35.36 -0.97
N ASP A 554 -24.61 -35.37 -2.12
CA ASP A 554 -25.34 -36.54 -2.64
C ASP A 554 -24.51 -37.46 -3.55
N ASN A 555 -23.21 -37.19 -3.79
CA ASN A 555 -22.38 -38.10 -4.59
C ASN A 555 -20.92 -38.17 -4.11
N SER A 556 -20.68 -38.99 -3.09
CA SER A 556 -19.38 -39.65 -2.94
C SER A 556 -19.55 -41.16 -2.77
N SER A 557 -19.61 -41.88 -3.89
CA SER A 557 -19.21 -43.28 -3.92
C SER A 557 -18.36 -43.52 -5.15
N ASN A 558 -17.14 -44.02 -4.88
CA ASN A 558 -16.12 -44.57 -5.77
C ASN A 558 -15.00 -43.61 -6.20
N GLY A 559 -13.81 -43.93 -5.69
CA GLY A 559 -12.74 -44.34 -6.60
C GLY A 559 -11.56 -43.40 -6.74
N GLU A 560 -10.47 -43.83 -6.08
CA GLU A 560 -9.08 -43.74 -6.50
C GLU A 560 -8.30 -42.44 -6.24
N ASP A 561 -7.16 -42.68 -5.59
CA ASP A 561 -6.08 -41.76 -5.29
C ASP A 561 -5.52 -41.13 -6.56
N ASP A 562 -5.43 -39.80 -6.60
CA ASP A 562 -4.49 -39.12 -7.50
C ASP A 562 -3.95 -37.83 -6.86
N GLU A 563 -2.64 -37.80 -6.70
CA GLU A 563 -1.83 -36.70 -6.18
C GLU A 563 -1.93 -35.45 -7.09
N SER A 564 -2.60 -34.38 -6.65
CA SER A 564 -2.39 -33.05 -7.29
C SER A 564 -2.80 -31.82 -6.46
N ASP A 565 -2.55 -31.78 -5.14
CA ASP A 565 -2.77 -30.55 -4.36
C ASP A 565 -1.53 -29.65 -4.34
N GLY A 566 -1.45 -28.74 -5.31
CA GLY A 566 -0.30 -27.86 -5.45
C GLY A 566 -0.52 -26.56 -6.21
N TYR A 567 -1.66 -25.85 -6.10
CA TYR A 567 -1.79 -24.53 -6.75
C TYR A 567 -2.70 -23.46 -6.07
N LEU A 568 -3.16 -23.65 -4.82
CA LEU A 568 -4.04 -22.66 -4.15
C LEU A 568 -3.41 -21.87 -2.99
N TYR A 569 -2.07 -21.86 -2.86
CA TYR A 569 -1.39 -21.27 -1.68
C TYR A 569 -0.53 -20.01 -1.94
N SER A 570 -0.71 -19.26 -3.03
CA SER A 570 0.24 -18.19 -3.41
C SER A 570 -0.26 -16.74 -3.42
N ILE A 571 -1.50 -16.39 -3.02
CA ILE A 571 -1.97 -14.99 -3.16
C ILE A 571 -2.55 -14.38 -1.87
N MET A 572 -2.37 -14.99 -0.69
CA MET A 572 -2.78 -14.37 0.60
C MET A 572 -1.82 -14.64 1.77
N SER A 573 -0.51 -14.70 1.50
CA SER A 573 0.51 -14.60 2.55
C SER A 573 1.39 -13.40 2.24
N SER A 574 1.12 -12.28 2.91
CA SER A 574 2.23 -11.41 3.29
C SER A 574 3.05 -12.22 4.28
N ASP A 575 4.22 -12.68 3.85
CA ASP A 575 5.16 -13.44 4.68
C ASP A 575 5.50 -12.65 5.95
N GLU A 576 4.88 -13.09 7.04
CA GLU A 576 5.24 -12.87 8.42
C GLU A 576 5.34 -14.26 9.08
N ASP A 577 6.41 -14.40 9.85
CA ASP A 577 6.68 -15.44 10.86
C ASP A 577 7.29 -16.77 10.41
N ALA A 578 8.63 -16.77 10.36
CA ALA A 578 9.44 -17.88 10.85
C ALA A 578 10.44 -17.33 11.89
N TYR A 579 10.05 -17.34 13.16
CA TYR A 579 10.95 -17.19 14.30
C TYR A 579 11.17 -18.58 14.90
N GLU A 580 12.35 -19.16 14.70
CA GLU A 580 12.80 -20.31 15.46
C GLU A 580 13.40 -19.81 16.80
N PRO A 581 13.04 -20.39 17.95
CA PRO A 581 13.71 -20.10 19.20
C PRO A 581 15.05 -20.84 19.21
N GLY A 582 16.15 -20.10 19.10
CA GLY A 582 17.49 -20.60 19.38
C GLY A 582 17.61 -20.92 20.87
N GLY A 583 17.86 -22.19 21.17
CA GLY A 583 18.16 -22.68 22.51
C GLY A 583 19.51 -22.17 22.99
N ASP A 584 19.56 -21.92 24.29
CA ASP A 584 20.78 -21.80 25.08
C ASP A 584 21.65 -23.05 24.89
N ASP A 585 22.95 -22.85 24.67
CA ASP A 585 23.97 -23.79 25.14
C ASP A 585 25.24 -22.99 25.48
N LEU A 586 25.83 -23.42 26.59
CA LEU A 586 26.88 -22.82 27.38
C LEU A 586 28.28 -22.99 26.75
N ASP A 587 29.17 -22.10 27.21
CA ASP A 587 30.63 -22.02 27.06
C ASP A 587 31.23 -21.20 25.90
#